data_AF-A0A974T4V7-F1
#
_entry.id   AF-A0A974T4V7-F1
#
_cell.length_a   1.000
_cell.length_b   1.000
_cell.length_c   1.000
_cell.angle_alpha   90.00
_cell.angle_beta   90.00
_cell.angle_gamma   90.00
#
_symmetry.space_group_name_H-M   'P 1'
#
loop_
_entity.id
_entity.type
_entity.pdbx_description
1 polymer ?
#
loop_
_entity_poly.entity_id
_entity_poly.type
_entity_poly.pdbx_seq_one_letter_code
_entity_poly.pdbx_strand_id
1 'polypeptide(L)'
;MGMSTWNEPGFAAGNIFACLALLLPFSGTALAQDNATASSSLRIELNKIEASGESCRTYFLIDNQKGENWKSLKLDLFALDTDGVAVKRLAVEVGPVPRRKTLIKLFDFPGLNCSRFGRVLLNDVLTCEGATSSREECLSVIETASKIDAVSFVK
;
A
#
# COMPACT_ATOMS: atom_id res chain seq x y z
N MET A 1 -85.07 -5.54 -7.54
CA MET A 1 -85.68 -6.87 -7.76
C MET A 1 -84.62 -7.92 -7.55
N GLY A 2 -84.78 -8.74 -6.50
CA GLY A 2 -83.97 -9.93 -6.27
C GLY A 2 -84.56 -11.12 -7.00
N MET A 3 -83.69 -12.00 -7.49
CA MET A 3 -83.97 -13.35 -8.01
C MET A 3 -82.76 -14.18 -7.56
N SER A 4 -82.83 -15.00 -6.51
CA SER A 4 -83.41 -16.35 -6.44
C SER A 4 -82.82 -17.26 -7.53
N THR A 5 -81.65 -17.86 -7.28
CA THR A 5 -81.43 -19.25 -6.80
C THR A 5 -81.86 -20.34 -7.77
N TRP A 6 -80.87 -21.05 -8.35
CA TRP A 6 -80.87 -22.44 -8.82
C TRP A 6 -79.38 -22.76 -9.09
N ASN A 7 -78.78 -23.95 -8.98
CA ASN A 7 -79.09 -25.28 -8.48
C ASN A 7 -77.72 -25.99 -8.44
N GLU A 8 -77.39 -26.78 -7.42
CA GLU A 8 -76.27 -27.75 -7.50
C GLU A 8 -76.75 -29.05 -8.14
N PRO A 9 -75.84 -29.81 -8.79
CA PRO A 9 -75.54 -31.12 -8.22
C PRO A 9 -74.07 -31.56 -8.38
N GLY A 10 -73.54 -32.17 -7.30
CA GLY A 10 -73.10 -33.56 -7.34
C GLY A 10 -71.68 -33.89 -7.82
N PHE A 11 -70.84 -34.25 -6.84
CA PHE A 11 -69.81 -35.30 -6.85
C PHE A 11 -68.91 -35.48 -8.08
N ALA A 12 -67.60 -35.30 -7.88
CA ALA A 12 -66.64 -36.39 -8.09
C ALA A 12 -65.29 -36.01 -7.47
N ALA A 13 -64.83 -36.86 -6.55
CA ALA A 13 -63.46 -36.88 -6.10
C ALA A 13 -62.54 -37.22 -7.29
N GLY A 14 -61.58 -36.34 -7.56
CA GLY A 14 -60.55 -36.55 -8.57
C GLY A 14 -59.24 -35.95 -8.08
N ASN A 15 -58.39 -36.80 -7.50
CA ASN A 15 -57.00 -36.45 -7.18
C ASN A 15 -56.26 -36.11 -8.48
N ILE A 16 -55.82 -34.87 -8.63
CA ILE A 16 -54.82 -34.48 -9.64
C ILE A 16 -53.63 -33.83 -8.92
N PHE A 17 -52.55 -34.60 -8.97
CA PHE A 17 -51.14 -34.24 -8.92
C PHE A 17 -50.76 -32.75 -8.91
N ALA A 18 -49.90 -32.44 -7.93
CA ALA A 18 -48.64 -31.72 -8.05
C ALA A 18 -48.63 -30.26 -8.57
N CYS A 19 -48.22 -29.34 -7.68
CA CYS A 19 -46.97 -28.60 -7.86
C CYS A 19 -46.67 -27.77 -6.61
N LEU A 20 -45.78 -28.31 -5.77
CA LEU A 20 -45.16 -27.63 -4.63
C LEU A 20 -44.16 -26.59 -5.18
N ALA A 21 -44.58 -25.34 -5.35
CA ALA A 21 -43.67 -24.23 -5.67
C ALA A 21 -43.22 -23.55 -4.36
N LEU A 22 -42.17 -24.09 -3.74
CA LEU A 22 -41.41 -23.40 -2.70
C LEU A 22 -40.67 -22.22 -3.36
N LEU A 23 -41.14 -21.00 -3.15
CA LEU A 23 -40.39 -19.78 -3.47
C LEU A 23 -39.46 -19.46 -2.29
N LEU A 24 -38.23 -19.96 -2.37
CA LEU A 24 -37.12 -19.49 -1.52
C LEU A 24 -36.52 -18.24 -2.18
N PRO A 25 -36.52 -17.05 -1.53
CA PRO A 25 -35.68 -15.96 -1.99
C PRO A 25 -34.22 -16.34 -1.75
N PHE A 26 -33.49 -16.54 -2.83
CA PHE A 26 -32.07 -16.77 -2.86
C PHE A 26 -31.38 -15.47 -2.37
N SER A 27 -31.01 -15.43 -1.09
CA SER A 27 -30.17 -14.35 -0.55
C SER A 27 -28.82 -14.41 -1.24
N GLY A 28 -28.64 -13.57 -2.26
CA GLY A 28 -27.36 -13.42 -2.94
C GLY A 28 -26.32 -12.92 -1.97
N THR A 29 -25.36 -13.78 -1.60
CA THR A 29 -24.14 -13.37 -0.94
C THR A 29 -23.31 -12.59 -1.95
N ALA A 30 -23.37 -11.26 -1.88
CA ALA A 30 -22.42 -10.40 -2.57
C ALA A 30 -21.04 -10.62 -1.96
N LEU A 31 -20.22 -11.43 -2.63
CA LEU A 31 -18.78 -11.47 -2.35
C LEU A 31 -18.21 -10.16 -2.88
N ALA A 32 -17.92 -9.22 -1.97
CA ALA A 32 -17.03 -8.12 -2.27
C ALA A 32 -15.69 -8.74 -2.68
N GLN A 33 -15.37 -8.70 -3.98
CA GLN A 33 -14.01 -8.97 -4.43
C GLN A 33 -13.18 -7.79 -3.96
N ASP A 34 -12.48 -7.98 -2.83
CA ASP A 34 -11.27 -7.22 -2.55
C ASP A 34 -10.35 -7.43 -3.76
N ASN A 35 -10.38 -6.48 -4.68
CA ASN A 35 -9.32 -6.30 -5.64
C ASN A 35 -8.09 -5.95 -4.80
N ALA A 36 -7.39 -6.97 -4.32
CA ALA A 36 -5.98 -6.88 -3.98
C ALA A 36 -5.25 -6.56 -5.29
N THR A 37 -5.40 -5.31 -5.75
CA THR A 37 -4.45 -4.68 -6.64
C THR A 37 -3.12 -4.96 -5.99
N ALA A 38 -2.29 -5.77 -6.63
CA ALA A 38 -0.94 -6.04 -6.16
C ALA A 38 -0.31 -4.66 -5.95
N SER A 39 -0.27 -4.20 -4.70
CA SER A 39 0.21 -2.88 -4.36
C SER A 39 1.65 -2.89 -4.86
N SER A 40 1.94 -2.06 -5.85
CA SER A 40 3.26 -1.93 -6.45
C SER A 40 4.21 -1.34 -5.41
N SER A 41 4.58 -2.16 -4.42
CA SER A 41 5.27 -1.68 -3.26
C SER A 41 6.76 -1.58 -3.56
N LEU A 42 7.30 -0.40 -3.31
CA LEU A 42 8.71 -0.10 -3.44
C LEU A 42 9.31 -0.13 -2.04
N ARG A 43 10.08 -1.16 -1.73
CA ARG A 43 10.75 -1.25 -0.43
C ARG A 43 12.05 -0.45 -0.47
N ILE A 44 12.23 0.45 0.48
CA ILE A 44 13.44 1.24 0.67
C ILE A 44 13.97 0.95 2.06
N GLU A 45 15.15 0.37 2.12
CA GLU A 45 15.78 -0.11 3.34
C GLU A 45 17.04 0.68 3.65
N LEU A 46 17.15 1.24 4.85
CA LEU A 46 18.41 1.73 5.39
C LEU A 46 19.30 0.53 5.70
N ASN A 47 20.33 0.31 4.88
CA ASN A 47 21.12 -0.90 4.89
C ASN A 47 22.40 -0.78 5.73
N LYS A 48 23.06 0.38 5.66
CA LYS A 48 24.31 0.70 6.37
C LYS A 48 24.42 2.20 6.59
N ILE A 49 25.06 2.59 7.69
CA ILE A 49 25.62 3.93 7.87
C ILE A 49 27.12 3.85 8.10
N GLU A 50 27.87 4.85 7.65
CA GLU A 50 29.31 4.95 7.89
C GLU A 50 29.77 6.40 7.99
N ALA A 51 30.81 6.64 8.79
CA ALA A 51 31.43 7.96 8.85
C ALA A 51 32.11 8.29 7.52
N SER A 52 31.85 9.50 7.00
CA SER A 52 32.47 10.01 5.78
C SER A 52 32.86 11.48 5.98
N GLY A 53 34.07 11.70 6.51
CA GLY A 53 34.52 13.02 6.94
C GLY A 53 33.59 13.59 8.01
N GLU A 54 33.07 14.80 7.77
CA GLU A 54 32.08 15.46 8.64
C GLU A 54 30.62 15.03 8.36
N SER A 55 30.42 14.06 7.47
CA SER A 55 29.09 13.57 7.09
C SER A 55 28.84 12.17 7.62
N CYS A 56 27.56 11.84 7.82
CA CYS A 56 27.16 10.45 7.95
C CYS A 56 26.62 9.95 6.62
N ARG A 57 27.33 9.00 6.02
CA ARG A 57 26.96 8.37 4.76
C ARG A 57 25.96 7.26 5.03
N THR A 58 24.86 7.27 4.30
CA THR A 58 23.79 6.28 4.37
C THR A 58 23.77 5.46 3.10
N TYR A 59 23.52 4.17 3.23
CA TYR A 59 23.33 3.23 2.14
C TYR A 59 21.87 2.80 2.17
N PHE A 60 21.13 3.13 1.11
CA PHE A 60 19.77 2.67 0.93
C PHE A 60 19.74 1.55 -0.10
N LEU A 61 19.15 0.41 0.27
CA LEU A 61 18.77 -0.65 -0.65
C LEU A 61 17.35 -0.36 -1.12
N ILE A 62 17.19 -0.22 -2.44
CA ILE A 62 15.90 0.02 -3.09
C ILE A 62 15.51 -1.28 -3.79
N ASP A 63 14.45 -1.93 -3.30
CA ASP A 63 13.92 -3.17 -3.81
C ASP A 63 12.59 -2.94 -4.53
N ASN A 64 12.63 -3.12 -5.85
CA ASN A 64 11.50 -2.98 -6.76
C ASN A 64 11.17 -4.30 -7.47
N GLN A 65 11.31 -5.44 -6.76
CA GLN A 65 11.04 -6.76 -7.36
C GLN A 65 9.56 -6.96 -7.74
N LYS A 66 8.64 -6.30 -7.03
CA LYS A 66 7.19 -6.41 -7.23
C LYS A 66 6.54 -5.19 -7.88
N GLY A 67 7.31 -4.14 -8.18
CA GLY A 67 6.78 -2.87 -8.65
C GLY A 67 7.07 -2.58 -10.13
N GLU A 68 6.54 -1.45 -10.58
CA GLU A 68 6.68 -0.93 -11.93
C GLU A 68 7.93 -0.04 -12.09
N ASN A 69 8.18 0.46 -13.31
CA ASN A 69 9.32 1.35 -13.55
C ASN A 69 9.09 2.74 -12.93
N TRP A 70 10.05 3.20 -12.12
CA TRP A 70 10.13 4.57 -11.63
C TRP A 70 11.12 5.35 -12.48
N LYS A 71 10.65 6.40 -13.17
CA LYS A 71 11.48 7.28 -13.99
C LYS A 71 12.24 8.28 -13.12
N SER A 72 11.53 8.95 -12.21
CA SER A 72 12.09 9.80 -11.17
C SER A 72 11.33 9.56 -9.88
N LEU A 73 12.07 9.48 -8.78
CA LEU A 73 11.53 9.39 -7.44
C LEU A 73 12.47 10.14 -6.52
N LYS A 74 12.04 11.33 -6.07
CA LYS A 74 12.77 12.17 -5.13
C LYS A 74 12.07 12.16 -3.78
N LEU A 75 12.81 11.85 -2.74
CA LEU A 75 12.31 11.75 -1.38
C LEU A 75 12.81 12.92 -0.55
N ASP A 76 11.95 13.40 0.35
CA ASP A 76 12.32 14.35 1.40
C ASP A 76 12.57 13.57 2.69
N LEU A 77 13.83 13.54 3.13
CA LEU A 77 14.24 12.79 4.31
C LEU A 77 14.65 13.74 5.43
N PHE A 78 14.34 13.35 6.67
CA PHE A 78 14.93 13.95 7.86
C PHE A 78 15.77 12.92 8.60
N ALA A 79 16.95 13.35 9.05
CA ALA A 79 17.68 12.66 10.10
C ALA A 79 17.27 13.26 11.44
N LEU A 80 16.77 12.39 12.31
CA LEU A 80 16.54 12.66 13.72
C LEU A 80 17.71 12.09 14.51
N ASP A 81 18.17 12.83 15.50
CA ASP A 81 19.23 12.35 16.37
C ASP A 81 18.73 11.32 17.39
N THR A 82 19.62 10.85 18.26
CA THR A 82 19.30 9.88 19.31
C THR A 82 18.25 10.38 20.32
N ASP A 83 18.05 11.70 20.40
CA ASP A 83 17.05 12.34 21.27
C ASP A 83 15.71 12.53 20.53
N GLY A 84 15.62 12.10 19.26
CA GLY A 84 14.44 12.24 18.41
C GLY A 84 14.27 13.63 17.81
N VAL A 85 15.30 14.49 17.87
CA VAL A 85 15.25 15.85 17.35
C VAL A 85 15.70 15.87 15.90
N ALA A 86 14.94 16.54 15.03
CA ALA A 86 15.34 16.73 13.64
C ALA A 86 16.61 17.60 13.55
N VAL A 87 17.70 17.03 13.03
CA VAL A 87 19.01 17.69 12.95
C VAL A 87 19.46 17.96 11.52
N LYS A 88 18.96 17.19 10.54
CA LYS A 88 19.23 17.40 9.11
C LYS A 88 18.02 17.05 8.25
N ARG A 89 17.84 17.81 7.18
CA ARG A 89 16.93 17.52 6.08
C ARG A 89 17.75 17.22 4.82
N LEU A 90 17.33 16.24 4.03
CA LEU A 90 18.00 15.83 2.81
C LEU A 90 16.97 15.44 1.73
N ALA A 91 17.03 16.12 0.59
CA ALA A 91 16.30 15.70 -0.60
C ALA A 91 17.18 14.74 -1.43
N VAL A 92 16.69 13.53 -1.70
CA VAL A 92 17.46 12.49 -2.38
C VAL A 92 16.74 11.95 -3.61
N GLU A 93 17.44 11.80 -4.72
CA GLU A 93 16.91 11.14 -5.93
C GLU A 93 17.21 9.63 -5.87
N VAL A 94 16.21 8.84 -5.48
CA VAL A 94 16.31 7.37 -5.46
C VAL A 94 15.98 6.75 -6.82
N GLY A 95 15.24 7.46 -7.68
CA GLY A 95 15.03 7.12 -9.09
C GLY A 95 16.25 7.39 -9.99
N PRO A 96 16.31 6.83 -11.21
CA PRO A 96 15.39 5.86 -11.78
C PRO A 96 15.51 4.48 -11.12
N VAL A 97 14.39 3.74 -11.03
CA VAL A 97 14.34 2.37 -10.52
C VAL A 97 13.57 1.50 -11.50
N PRO A 98 14.24 0.68 -12.32
CA PRO A 98 13.56 -0.22 -13.25
C PRO A 98 12.76 -1.28 -12.49
N ARG A 99 11.72 -1.82 -13.13
CA ARG A 99 10.98 -2.98 -12.62
C ARG A 99 11.91 -4.17 -12.42
N ARG A 100 11.66 -4.99 -11.40
CA ARG A 100 12.41 -6.23 -11.12
C ARG A 100 13.91 -5.98 -10.91
N LYS A 101 14.24 -4.86 -10.26
CA LYS A 101 15.61 -4.50 -9.90
C LYS A 101 15.70 -4.21 -8.41
N THR A 102 16.89 -4.50 -7.89
CA THR A 102 17.35 -4.06 -6.58
C THR A 102 18.59 -3.23 -6.80
N LEU A 103 18.64 -2.04 -6.19
CA LEU A 103 19.73 -1.08 -6.33
C LEU A 103 20.22 -0.66 -4.95
N ILE A 104 21.48 -0.24 -4.86
CA ILE A 104 22.00 0.47 -3.68
C ILE A 104 22.33 1.90 -4.10
N LYS A 105 21.86 2.86 -3.31
CA LYS A 105 22.21 4.27 -3.46
C LYS A 105 22.75 4.83 -2.16
N LEU A 106 23.73 5.73 -2.28
CA LEU A 106 24.42 6.31 -1.16
C LEU A 106 24.09 7.80 -1.09
N PHE A 107 23.81 8.30 0.10
CA PHE A 107 23.60 9.72 0.34
C PHE A 107 24.30 10.14 1.63
N ASP A 108 24.95 11.31 1.57
CA ASP A 108 25.66 11.88 2.71
C ASP A 108 24.75 12.88 3.42
N PHE A 109 24.59 12.75 4.73
CA PHE A 109 24.00 13.77 5.61
C PHE A 109 25.12 14.67 6.12
N PRO A 110 25.33 15.89 5.55
CA PRO A 110 26.50 16.69 5.86
C PRO A 110 26.40 17.33 7.25
N GLY A 111 27.48 17.25 8.03
CA GLY A 111 27.54 17.76 9.39
C GLY A 111 26.74 16.91 10.40
N LEU A 112 26.40 15.67 10.07
CA LEU A 112 25.81 14.71 11.00
C LEU A 112 26.86 13.67 11.39
N ASN A 113 27.15 13.52 12.67
CA ASN A 113 27.97 12.40 13.14
C ASN A 113 27.10 11.13 13.18
N CYS A 114 27.59 10.01 12.61
CA CYS A 114 26.87 8.75 12.64
C CYS A 114 26.55 8.22 14.04
N SER A 115 27.36 8.55 15.06
CA SER A 115 27.07 8.15 16.45
C SER A 115 25.84 8.86 17.04
N ARG A 116 25.43 9.98 16.44
CA ARG A 116 24.24 10.75 16.81
C ARG A 116 23.04 10.43 15.93
N PHE A 117 23.16 9.54 14.93
CA PHE A 117 22.07 9.23 14.02
C PHE A 117 21.09 8.25 14.70
N GLY A 118 19.88 8.69 15.04
CA GLY A 118 18.88 7.87 15.71
C GLY A 118 17.79 7.32 14.79
N ARG A 119 17.32 8.12 13.83
CA ARG A 119 16.23 7.72 12.93
C ARG A 119 16.29 8.49 11.61
N VAL A 120 15.95 7.80 10.51
CA VAL A 120 15.57 8.43 9.25
C VAL A 120 14.04 8.51 9.21
N LEU A 121 13.51 9.67 8.84
CA LEU A 121 12.10 9.91 8.57
C LEU A 121 11.92 10.23 7.08
N LEU A 122 11.11 9.47 6.37
CA LEU A 122 10.61 9.82 5.04
C LEU A 122 9.43 10.78 5.23
N ASN A 123 9.71 12.08 5.09
CA ASN A 123 8.74 13.13 5.36
C ASN A 123 7.76 13.35 4.21
N ASP A 124 8.25 13.34 2.96
CA ASP A 124 7.40 13.54 1.78
C ASP A 124 8.07 12.95 0.51
N VAL A 125 7.31 12.90 -0.58
CA VAL A 125 7.78 12.65 -1.94
C VAL A 125 7.76 13.97 -2.72
N LEU A 126 8.95 14.43 -3.12
CA LEU A 126 9.14 15.69 -3.85
C LEU A 126 8.92 15.55 -5.35
N THR A 127 9.23 14.38 -5.91
CA THR A 127 9.02 14.08 -7.33
C THR A 127 8.67 12.61 -7.47
N CYS A 128 7.70 12.33 -8.32
CA CYS A 128 7.25 10.99 -8.56
C CYS A 128 6.73 10.84 -9.98
N GLU A 129 7.45 10.07 -10.78
CA GLU A 129 7.14 9.84 -12.18
C GLU A 129 7.29 8.36 -12.52
N GLY A 130 6.25 7.76 -13.10
CA GLY A 130 6.30 6.38 -13.59
C GLY A 130 5.18 5.52 -13.01
N ALA A 131 5.45 4.86 -11.89
CA ALA A 131 4.63 3.76 -11.36
C ALA A 131 3.26 4.18 -10.80
N THR A 132 3.06 5.45 -10.44
CA THR A 132 1.85 5.97 -9.77
C THR A 132 1.41 7.30 -10.36
N SER A 133 0.21 7.76 -9.97
CA SER A 133 -0.46 8.92 -10.59
C SER A 133 -0.39 10.23 -9.79
N SER A 134 -0.05 10.16 -8.49
CA SER A 134 0.04 11.32 -7.59
C SER A 134 1.13 11.13 -6.53
N ARG A 135 1.65 12.21 -5.95
CA ARG A 135 2.72 12.15 -4.91
C ARG A 135 2.25 11.39 -3.67
N GLU A 136 0.99 11.58 -3.31
CA GLU A 136 0.34 10.96 -2.16
C GLU A 136 0.26 9.43 -2.34
N GLU A 137 -0.09 8.97 -3.55
CA GLU A 137 -0.06 7.55 -3.91
C GLU A 137 1.37 7.00 -3.86
N CYS A 138 2.37 7.74 -4.35
CA CYS A 138 3.78 7.33 -4.26
C CYS A 138 4.21 7.10 -2.80
N LEU A 139 3.89 8.06 -1.93
CA LEU A 139 4.22 7.95 -0.53
C LEU A 139 3.51 6.75 0.09
N SER A 140 2.26 6.45 -0.30
CA SER A 140 1.50 5.31 0.22
C SER A 140 2.11 3.94 -0.14
N VAL A 141 2.66 3.79 -1.35
CA VAL A 141 3.20 2.49 -1.84
C VAL A 141 4.65 2.22 -1.46
N ILE A 142 5.38 3.21 -0.93
CA ILE A 142 6.72 2.98 -0.42
C ILE A 142 6.62 2.12 0.85
N GLU A 143 7.57 1.22 1.08
CA GLU A 143 7.72 0.53 2.37
C GLU A 143 9.09 0.88 2.93
N THR A 144 9.17 1.41 4.16
CA THR A 144 10.45 1.72 4.79
C THR A 144 10.91 0.56 5.67
N ALA A 145 12.22 0.32 5.69
CA ALA A 145 12.83 -0.67 6.56
C ALA A 145 14.24 -0.25 6.98
N SER A 146 14.77 -0.91 8.01
CA SER A 146 16.18 -0.75 8.39
C SER A 146 16.79 -2.11 8.72
N LYS A 147 18.06 -2.30 8.37
CA LYS A 147 18.91 -3.40 8.86
C LYS A 147 19.72 -3.03 10.11
N ILE A 148 19.62 -1.78 10.55
CA ILE A 148 20.40 -1.25 11.66
C ILE A 148 19.46 -1.13 12.85
N ASP A 149 19.61 -2.01 13.84
CA ASP A 149 18.71 -2.04 15.01
C ASP A 149 18.67 -0.70 15.76
N ALA A 150 19.81 -0.01 15.84
CA ALA A 150 19.93 1.28 16.52
C ALA A 150 19.40 2.47 15.70
N VAL A 151 19.18 2.33 14.39
CA VAL A 151 18.76 3.42 13.50
C VAL A 151 17.55 3.01 12.68
N SER A 152 16.38 3.43 13.13
CA SER A 152 15.10 3.14 12.45
C SER A 152 14.91 3.97 11.17
N PHE A 153 14.17 3.43 10.20
CA PHE A 153 13.68 4.18 9.04
C PHE A 153 12.16 4.07 8.94
N VAL A 154 11.47 5.20 9.08
CA VAL A 154 10.01 5.29 9.17
C VAL A 154 9.47 6.34 8.22
N LYS A 155 8.15 6.30 7.97
CA LYS A 155 7.37 7.41 7.39
C LYS A 155 6.64 8.15 8.49
#